data_AF-B3Y8V7-F1
#
_entry.id   AF-B3Y8V7-F1
#
_cell.length_a   1.000
_cell.length_b   1.000
_cell.length_c   1.000
_cell.angle_alpha   90.00
_cell.angle_beta   90.00
_cell.angle_gamma   90.00
#
_symmetry.space_group_name_H-M   'P 1'
#
loop_
_entity.id
_entity.type
_entity.pdbx_description
1 polymer ?
#
loop_
_entity_poly.entity_id
_entity_poly.type
_entity_poly.pdbx_seq_one_letter_code
_entity_poly.pdbx_strand_id
1 'polypeptide(L)'
;MALSVSWLDARLNKEAKETVVKADRDGLSARVSPKGKIVFQFRYRFDGKQQRVDIGTYPLMKLAEARNELDRLRAVLDQGRNPKLYLQQERAKYSANQSFESIFRDWIDSAGKQGLKEKTWHYQKRSSEIYLLPRLGKYPLTDITELSLRNCLREVSESSPSNTERLVSVLHKFYDWLIDEQILEINAAAGITAKKVGGKKGKRTRVLNDNEIRILWRYLHESKITEKNRIYIKLLLLLGGRKGELIQAEKHHFDLQSAMWTVPIEIRKQGEKIGAPIMRPLIKPAIELIELAMQMSKSTYLFPANGQEELATNGFDTTIPNNVKIWARRSLGIEMEHWSMHDLRRTMRTRMSAITTQEVAELMIGHSKKGLDAIYNQYQYLDEMRHAYDVWYQQLETIIEPTGFPFNWRFGQ
;
A
#
# COMPACT_ATOMS: atom_id res chain seq x y z
N MET A 1 29.61 -20.48 41.99
CA MET A 1 28.81 -21.73 41.89
C MET A 1 28.45 -21.95 40.44
N ALA A 2 28.71 -23.17 39.93
CA ALA A 2 28.33 -23.57 38.58
C ALA A 2 26.82 -23.47 38.34
N LEU A 3 26.41 -23.41 37.08
CA LEU A 3 24.99 -23.53 36.74
C LEU A 3 24.51 -24.95 37.07
N SER A 4 23.30 -25.02 37.63
CA SER A 4 22.55 -26.27 37.86
C SER A 4 21.19 -26.16 37.21
N VAL A 5 20.62 -27.31 36.80
CA VAL A 5 19.26 -27.37 36.24
C VAL A 5 18.24 -26.83 37.24
N SER A 6 18.36 -27.21 38.51
CA SER A 6 17.52 -26.69 39.60
C SER A 6 17.51 -25.17 39.71
N TRP A 7 18.65 -24.52 39.45
CA TRP A 7 18.73 -23.05 39.47
C TRP A 7 18.06 -22.43 38.24
N LEU A 8 18.17 -23.07 37.07
CA LEU A 8 17.51 -22.61 35.84
C LEU A 8 15.99 -22.73 35.96
N ASP A 9 15.50 -23.86 36.44
CA ASP A 9 14.06 -24.09 36.65
C ASP A 9 13.45 -23.11 37.66
N ALA A 10 14.17 -22.83 38.75
CA ALA A 10 13.73 -21.85 39.75
C ALA A 10 13.58 -20.42 39.20
N ARG A 11 14.15 -20.13 38.02
CA ARG A 11 14.16 -18.79 37.40
C ARG A 11 13.38 -18.72 36.09
N LEU A 12 13.01 -19.85 35.50
CA LEU A 12 12.27 -19.89 34.25
C LEU A 12 10.88 -19.27 34.43
N ASN A 13 10.54 -18.30 33.56
CA ASN A 13 9.27 -17.57 33.59
C ASN A 13 8.97 -16.88 34.94
N LYS A 14 10.00 -16.59 35.74
CA LYS A 14 9.87 -15.79 36.96
C LYS A 14 10.28 -14.36 36.67
N GLU A 15 9.38 -13.44 36.97
CA GLU A 15 9.65 -12.02 36.80
C GLU A 15 10.66 -11.51 37.83
N ALA A 16 11.52 -10.60 37.40
CA ALA A 16 12.51 -9.95 38.24
C ALA A 16 12.62 -8.48 37.86
N LYS A 17 13.01 -7.62 38.82
CA LYS A 17 13.19 -6.18 38.58
C LYS A 17 14.32 -5.89 37.58
N GLU A 18 15.34 -6.74 37.55
CA GLU A 18 16.54 -6.54 36.75
C GLU A 18 16.99 -7.84 36.06
N THR A 19 17.84 -7.69 35.06
CA THR A 19 18.48 -8.82 34.36
C THR A 19 19.50 -9.47 35.29
N VAL A 20 19.39 -10.78 35.48
CA VAL A 20 20.35 -11.56 36.30
C VAL A 20 21.26 -12.35 35.39
N VAL A 21 22.57 -12.26 35.60
CA VAL A 21 23.57 -13.09 34.89
C VAL A 21 24.26 -13.99 35.90
N LYS A 22 24.19 -15.29 35.68
CA LYS A 22 24.92 -16.28 36.48
C LYS A 22 25.99 -16.95 35.64
N ALA A 23 27.24 -16.83 36.08
CA ALA A 23 28.38 -17.45 35.42
C ALA A 23 28.38 -18.98 35.59
N ASP A 24 28.88 -19.66 34.58
CA ASP A 24 29.30 -21.07 34.63
C ASP A 24 30.80 -21.17 34.30
N ARG A 25 31.30 -22.39 34.09
CA ARG A 25 32.67 -22.65 33.65
C ARG A 25 33.00 -22.02 32.29
N ASP A 26 34.29 -21.76 32.07
CA ASP A 26 34.87 -21.53 30.73
C ASP A 26 34.24 -20.40 29.90
N GLY A 27 33.76 -19.36 30.56
CA GLY A 27 33.15 -18.20 29.91
C GLY A 27 31.65 -18.36 29.59
N LEU A 28 31.05 -19.52 29.85
CA LEU A 28 29.60 -19.73 29.77
C LEU A 28 28.89 -18.95 30.90
N SER A 29 27.68 -18.50 30.60
CA SER A 29 26.78 -17.86 31.58
C SER A 29 25.33 -18.01 31.15
N ALA A 30 24.40 -17.96 32.10
CA ALA A 30 22.97 -17.86 31.84
C ALA A 30 22.50 -16.44 32.19
N ARG A 31 21.89 -15.77 31.20
CA ARG A 31 21.25 -14.47 31.35
C ARG A 31 19.75 -14.66 31.45
N VAL A 32 19.17 -14.22 32.56
CA VAL A 32 17.73 -14.21 32.83
C VAL A 32 17.21 -12.79 32.59
N SER A 33 16.36 -12.62 31.59
CA SER A 33 15.68 -11.35 31.33
C SER A 33 14.67 -11.02 32.45
N PRO A 34 14.21 -9.75 32.57
CA PRO A 34 13.16 -9.37 33.53
C PRO A 34 11.86 -10.17 33.41
N LYS A 35 11.56 -10.70 32.20
CA LYS A 35 10.39 -11.55 31.92
C LYS A 35 10.65 -13.04 32.19
N GLY A 36 11.78 -13.42 32.77
CA GLY A 36 12.11 -14.81 33.08
C GLY A 36 12.59 -15.67 31.90
N LYS A 37 12.82 -15.08 30.71
CA LYS A 37 13.50 -15.78 29.59
C LYS A 37 14.97 -16.00 29.92
N ILE A 38 15.45 -17.23 29.80
CA ILE A 38 16.83 -17.63 30.11
C ILE A 38 17.61 -17.91 28.82
N VAL A 39 18.71 -17.21 28.62
CA VAL A 39 19.60 -17.35 27.44
C VAL A 39 21.01 -17.73 27.89
N PHE A 40 21.56 -18.79 27.32
CA PHE A 40 22.96 -19.16 27.49
C PHE A 40 23.85 -18.25 26.63
N GLN A 41 24.92 -17.72 27.21
CA GLN A 41 25.85 -16.81 26.57
C GLN A 41 27.28 -17.27 26.77
N PHE A 42 28.07 -17.22 25.70
CA PHE A 42 29.51 -17.39 25.73
C PHE A 42 30.19 -16.01 25.76
N ARG A 43 30.98 -15.75 26.81
CA ARG A 43 31.82 -14.56 26.96
C ARG A 43 33.26 -14.92 26.63
N TYR A 44 33.89 -14.16 25.74
CA TYR A 44 35.24 -14.41 25.27
C TYR A 44 35.97 -13.10 24.95
N ARG A 45 37.27 -13.18 24.68
CA ARG A 45 38.05 -12.08 24.11
C ARG A 45 38.48 -12.44 22.70
N PHE A 46 38.36 -11.49 21.79
CA PHE A 46 38.85 -11.62 20.41
C PHE A 46 39.50 -10.30 20.03
N ASP A 47 40.73 -10.35 19.54
CA ASP A 47 41.51 -9.16 19.18
C ASP A 47 41.57 -8.10 20.31
N GLY A 48 41.93 -8.56 21.52
CA GLY A 48 42.01 -7.74 22.74
C GLY A 48 40.67 -7.28 23.35
N LYS A 49 39.57 -7.32 22.58
CA LYS A 49 38.25 -6.82 22.99
C LYS A 49 37.39 -7.91 23.63
N GLN A 50 36.70 -7.58 24.72
CA GLN A 50 35.69 -8.47 25.30
C GLN A 50 34.44 -8.49 24.43
N GLN A 51 33.98 -9.68 24.07
CA GLN A 51 32.77 -9.90 23.29
C GLN A 51 31.89 -10.97 23.95
N ARG A 52 30.64 -11.03 23.51
CA ARG A 52 29.67 -12.05 23.94
C ARG A 52 28.82 -12.51 22.77
N VAL A 53 28.44 -13.79 22.77
CA VAL A 53 27.48 -14.36 21.82
C VAL A 53 26.46 -15.23 22.53
N ASP A 54 25.21 -15.20 22.06
CA ASP A 54 24.14 -16.04 22.57
C ASP A 54 24.18 -17.41 21.91
N ILE A 55 24.21 -18.47 22.72
CA ILE A 55 24.34 -19.87 22.29
C ILE A 55 22.95 -20.50 22.06
N GLY A 56 22.02 -20.29 22.99
CA GLY A 56 20.69 -20.88 22.95
C GLY A 56 19.82 -20.46 24.14
N THR A 57 18.57 -20.91 24.16
CA THR A 57 17.57 -20.52 25.17
C THR A 57 17.08 -21.74 25.94
N TYR A 58 17.00 -21.67 27.28
CA TYR A 58 16.41 -22.72 28.12
C TYR A 58 14.88 -22.56 28.20
N PRO A 59 14.07 -23.65 28.17
CA PRO A 59 14.45 -25.07 28.20
C PRO A 59 14.65 -25.73 26.83
N LEU A 60 14.49 -24.99 25.72
CA LEU A 60 14.65 -25.53 24.35
C LEU A 60 16.05 -26.14 24.13
N MET A 61 17.08 -25.51 24.71
CA MET A 61 18.42 -26.06 24.84
C MET A 61 18.67 -26.41 26.30
N LYS A 62 19.07 -27.65 26.58
CA LYS A 62 19.42 -28.11 27.93
C LYS A 62 20.81 -27.61 28.32
N LEU A 63 21.09 -27.55 29.63
CA LEU A 63 22.40 -27.11 30.14
C LEU A 63 23.58 -27.95 29.60
N ALA A 64 23.39 -29.26 29.43
CA ALA A 64 24.40 -30.13 28.86
C ALA A 64 24.69 -29.79 27.38
N GLU A 65 23.65 -29.55 26.58
CA GLU A 65 23.78 -29.14 25.18
C GLU A 65 24.47 -27.77 25.05
N ALA A 66 24.12 -26.82 25.94
CA ALA A 66 24.78 -25.51 25.98
C ALA A 66 26.28 -25.61 26.30
N ARG A 67 26.69 -26.59 27.12
CA ARG A 67 28.11 -26.87 27.41
C ARG A 67 28.82 -27.50 26.23
N ASN A 68 28.17 -28.43 25.51
CA ASN A 68 28.75 -29.02 24.30
C ASN A 68 28.93 -27.97 23.19
N GLU A 69 27.94 -27.08 23.00
CA GLU A 69 28.04 -26.00 22.02
C GLU A 69 29.09 -24.95 22.43
N LEU A 70 29.27 -24.71 23.74
CA LEU A 70 30.39 -23.90 24.23
C LEU A 70 31.73 -24.49 23.79
N ASP A 71 31.96 -25.78 23.99
CA ASP A 71 33.23 -26.44 23.66
C ASP A 71 33.52 -26.35 22.15
N ARG A 72 32.48 -26.50 21.32
CA ARG A 72 32.56 -26.26 19.87
C ARG A 72 32.96 -24.82 19.53
N LEU A 73 32.34 -23.82 20.15
CA LEU A 73 32.64 -22.40 19.90
C LEU A 73 34.01 -21.97 20.44
N ARG A 74 34.49 -22.62 21.50
CA ARG A 74 35.86 -22.45 21.98
C ARG A 74 36.88 -22.98 20.98
N ALA A 75 36.64 -24.16 20.38
CA ALA A 75 37.52 -24.67 19.32
C ALA A 75 37.61 -23.69 18.12
N VAL A 76 36.51 -23.02 17.76
CA VAL A 76 36.51 -21.96 16.74
C VAL A 76 37.36 -20.77 17.17
N LEU A 77 37.26 -20.36 18.44
CA LEU A 77 38.08 -19.28 19.00
C LEU A 77 39.57 -19.62 19.00
N ASP A 78 39.91 -20.85 19.36
CA ASP A 78 41.30 -21.35 19.41
C ASP A 78 41.92 -21.42 18.01
N GLN A 79 41.11 -21.59 16.97
CA GLN A 79 41.52 -21.48 15.56
C GLN A 79 41.70 -20.02 15.09
N GLY A 80 41.58 -19.03 15.98
CA GLY A 80 41.70 -17.61 15.67
C GLY A 80 40.50 -17.03 14.92
N ARG A 81 39.34 -17.71 14.92
CA ARG A 81 38.10 -17.20 14.30
C ARG A 81 37.16 -16.65 15.36
N ASN A 82 36.43 -15.59 15.04
CA ASN A 82 35.48 -14.98 15.96
C ASN A 82 34.21 -15.86 16.09
N PRO A 83 33.87 -16.40 17.29
CA PRO A 83 32.69 -17.27 17.48
C PRO A 83 31.35 -16.61 17.13
N LYS A 84 31.22 -15.28 17.30
CA LYS A 84 30.00 -14.55 16.93
C LYS A 84 29.82 -14.52 15.42
N LEU A 85 30.89 -14.21 14.68
CA LEU A 85 30.86 -14.22 13.22
C LEU A 85 30.66 -15.65 12.68
N TYR A 86 31.28 -16.65 13.30
CA TYR A 86 31.09 -18.05 12.94
C TYR A 86 29.62 -18.49 13.07
N LEU A 87 28.98 -18.23 14.22
CA LEU A 87 27.56 -18.53 14.41
C LEU A 87 26.65 -17.75 13.45
N GLN A 88 27.01 -16.51 13.12
CA GLN A 88 26.30 -15.72 12.13
C GLN A 88 26.39 -16.38 10.74
N GLN A 89 27.57 -16.84 10.33
CA GLN A 89 27.77 -17.57 9.07
C GLN A 89 27.02 -18.90 9.03
N GLU A 90 26.96 -19.65 10.14
CA GLU A 90 26.19 -20.90 10.18
C GLU A 90 24.70 -20.67 10.04
N ARG A 91 24.16 -19.66 10.73
CA ARG A 91 22.76 -19.26 10.59
C ARG A 91 22.46 -18.80 9.18
N ALA A 92 23.34 -17.99 8.59
CA ALA A 92 23.24 -17.57 7.19
C ALA A 92 23.20 -18.78 6.24
N LYS A 93 24.11 -19.75 6.38
CA LYS A 93 24.13 -20.98 5.57
C LYS A 93 22.85 -21.80 5.72
N TYR A 94 22.36 -21.94 6.95
CA TYR A 94 21.11 -22.64 7.21
C TYR A 94 19.92 -21.94 6.54
N SER A 95 19.79 -20.62 6.72
CA SER A 95 18.75 -19.80 6.09
C SER A 95 18.85 -19.74 4.57
N ALA A 96 20.06 -19.72 4.01
CA ALA A 96 20.29 -19.73 2.56
C ALA A 96 19.84 -21.06 1.92
N ASN A 97 19.95 -22.16 2.67
CA ASN A 97 19.46 -23.49 2.28
C ASN A 97 17.95 -23.66 2.52
N GLN A 98 17.27 -22.71 3.18
CA GLN A 98 15.82 -22.72 3.27
C GLN A 98 15.17 -22.26 1.98
N SER A 99 13.92 -22.66 1.79
CA SER A 99 13.16 -22.34 0.60
C SER A 99 12.90 -20.83 0.49
N PHE A 100 12.90 -20.31 -0.74
CA PHE A 100 12.59 -18.92 -1.05
C PHE A 100 11.28 -18.49 -0.38
N GLU A 101 10.25 -19.35 -0.41
CA GLU A 101 8.96 -19.05 0.18
C GLU A 101 9.02 -18.84 1.69
N SER A 102 9.74 -19.70 2.43
CA SER A 102 9.83 -19.58 3.89
C SER A 102 10.40 -18.23 4.28
N ILE A 103 11.58 -17.90 3.73
CA ILE A 103 12.27 -16.66 4.05
C ILE A 103 11.51 -15.43 3.53
N PHE A 104 10.90 -15.52 2.34
CA PHE A 104 10.10 -14.43 1.80
C PHE A 104 8.88 -14.11 2.66
N ARG A 105 8.19 -15.13 3.19
CA ARG A 105 7.02 -14.95 4.06
C ARG A 105 7.41 -14.28 5.38
N ASP A 106 8.50 -14.73 5.99
CA ASP A 106 9.01 -14.10 7.21
C ASP A 106 9.39 -12.65 6.98
N TRP A 107 10.07 -12.36 5.87
CA TRP A 107 10.45 -11.00 5.49
C TRP A 107 9.24 -10.11 5.22
N ILE A 108 8.31 -10.53 4.35
CA ILE A 108 7.18 -9.68 3.92
C ILE A 108 6.26 -9.33 5.09
N ASP A 109 6.15 -10.20 6.10
CA ASP A 109 5.34 -9.98 7.30
C ASP A 109 6.07 -9.24 8.44
N SER A 110 7.38 -9.00 8.28
CA SER A 110 8.24 -8.29 9.24
C SER A 110 8.90 -7.04 8.66
N ALA A 111 10.12 -7.13 8.13
CA ALA A 111 10.88 -6.01 7.57
C ALA A 111 10.22 -5.44 6.29
N GLY A 112 9.67 -6.32 5.44
CA GLY A 112 9.06 -5.96 4.17
C GLY A 112 7.80 -5.08 4.28
N LYS A 113 7.13 -5.06 5.44
CA LYS A 113 5.96 -4.18 5.69
C LYS A 113 6.33 -2.83 6.33
N GLN A 114 7.55 -2.66 6.82
CA GLN A 114 7.94 -1.43 7.51
C GLN A 114 7.85 -0.21 6.58
N GLY A 115 7.27 0.88 7.08
CA GLY A 115 7.09 2.12 6.31
C GLY A 115 6.07 2.04 5.16
N LEU A 116 5.34 0.93 5.01
CA LEU A 116 4.27 0.80 4.03
C LEU A 116 2.90 1.00 4.66
N LYS A 117 2.01 1.69 3.94
CA LYS A 117 0.57 1.65 4.26
C LYS A 117 0.07 0.22 4.13
N GLU A 118 -0.81 -0.21 5.04
CA GLU A 118 -1.35 -1.57 5.12
C GLU A 118 -1.85 -2.10 3.77
N LYS A 119 -2.66 -1.30 3.05
CA LYS A 119 -3.13 -1.63 1.69
C LYS A 119 -2.00 -1.90 0.68
N THR A 120 -0.90 -1.16 0.80
CA THR A 120 0.27 -1.32 -0.08
C THR A 120 1.00 -2.62 0.23
N TRP A 121 1.19 -2.92 1.51
CA TRP A 121 1.78 -4.18 1.97
C TRP A 121 0.94 -5.38 1.52
N HIS A 122 -0.36 -5.41 1.80
CA HIS A 122 -1.25 -6.49 1.36
C HIS A 122 -1.18 -6.72 -0.14
N TYR A 123 -1.13 -5.65 -0.94
CA TYR A 123 -1.05 -5.80 -2.39
C TYR A 123 0.30 -6.35 -2.85
N GLN A 124 1.41 -5.93 -2.24
CA GLN A 124 2.74 -6.52 -2.51
C GLN A 124 2.78 -8.00 -2.13
N LYS A 125 2.31 -8.34 -0.92
CA LYS A 125 2.21 -9.73 -0.44
C LYS A 125 1.37 -10.58 -1.40
N ARG A 126 0.13 -10.16 -1.68
CA ARG A 126 -0.78 -10.89 -2.56
C ARG A 126 -0.21 -11.06 -3.97
N SER A 127 0.40 -10.02 -4.55
CA SER A 127 1.02 -10.14 -5.87
C SER A 127 2.18 -11.15 -5.86
N SER A 128 2.97 -11.19 -4.79
CA SER A 128 4.10 -12.12 -4.66
C SER A 128 3.60 -13.56 -4.49
N GLU A 129 2.52 -13.77 -3.74
CA GLU A 129 1.87 -15.09 -3.58
C GLU A 129 1.27 -15.63 -4.88
N ILE A 130 0.75 -14.77 -5.74
CA ILE A 130 0.18 -15.18 -7.04
C ILE A 130 1.29 -15.45 -8.06
N TYR A 131 2.32 -14.61 -8.07
CA TYR A 131 3.25 -14.55 -9.21
C TYR A 131 4.65 -15.13 -8.90
N LEU A 132 5.21 -14.88 -7.72
CA LEU A 132 6.57 -15.30 -7.37
C LEU A 132 6.59 -16.68 -6.69
N LEU A 133 5.83 -16.86 -5.61
CA LEU A 133 5.89 -18.06 -4.78
C LEU A 133 5.58 -19.36 -5.54
N PRO A 134 4.58 -19.42 -6.44
CA PRO A 134 4.31 -20.65 -7.19
C PRO A 134 5.46 -21.08 -8.12
N ARG A 135 6.33 -20.14 -8.52
CA ARG A 135 7.42 -20.37 -9.48
C ARG A 135 8.76 -20.57 -8.78
N LEU A 136 9.03 -19.81 -7.73
CA LEU A 136 10.34 -19.76 -7.06
C LEU A 136 10.32 -20.38 -5.66
N GLY A 137 9.14 -20.49 -5.03
CA GLY A 137 9.00 -20.69 -3.60
C GLY A 137 9.65 -21.95 -3.05
N LYS A 138 9.63 -23.05 -3.81
CA LYS A 138 10.14 -24.36 -3.38
C LYS A 138 11.67 -24.50 -3.42
N TYR A 139 12.36 -23.61 -4.13
CA TYR A 139 13.81 -23.73 -4.31
C TYR A 139 14.55 -23.04 -3.16
N PRO A 140 15.73 -23.54 -2.76
CA PRO A 140 16.63 -22.83 -1.85
C PRO A 140 16.99 -21.44 -2.37
N LEU A 141 17.25 -20.48 -1.48
CA LEU A 141 17.66 -19.12 -1.88
C LEU A 141 18.95 -19.12 -2.70
N THR A 142 19.89 -20.02 -2.39
CA THR A 142 21.16 -20.18 -3.13
C THR A 142 20.97 -20.57 -4.59
N ASP A 143 19.85 -21.24 -4.91
CA ASP A 143 19.58 -21.79 -6.24
C ASP A 143 18.78 -20.78 -7.10
N ILE A 144 18.27 -19.70 -6.50
CA ILE A 144 17.57 -18.65 -7.24
C ILE A 144 18.58 -17.71 -7.91
N THR A 145 18.84 -17.98 -9.18
CA THR A 145 19.70 -17.15 -10.01
C THR A 145 18.97 -15.91 -10.56
N GLU A 146 19.73 -14.92 -11.04
CA GLU A 146 19.19 -13.78 -11.78
C GLU A 146 18.36 -14.24 -13.00
N LEU A 147 18.79 -15.31 -13.68
CA LEU A 147 18.07 -15.89 -14.81
C LEU A 147 16.70 -16.43 -14.39
N SER A 148 16.62 -17.15 -13.27
CA SER A 148 15.37 -17.66 -12.70
C SER A 148 14.39 -16.52 -12.41
N LEU A 149 14.88 -15.44 -11.79
CA LEU A 149 14.08 -14.24 -11.50
C LEU A 149 13.59 -13.55 -12.79
N ARG A 150 14.47 -13.37 -13.78
CA ARG A 150 14.11 -12.75 -15.07
C ARG A 150 13.05 -13.55 -15.81
N ASN A 151 13.17 -14.88 -15.84
CA ASN A 151 12.21 -15.74 -16.51
C ASN A 151 10.84 -15.68 -15.83
N CYS A 152 10.81 -15.78 -14.50
CA CYS A 152 9.59 -15.61 -13.71
C CYS A 152 8.91 -14.25 -14.01
N LEU A 153 9.68 -13.15 -14.02
CA LEU A 153 9.13 -11.81 -14.24
C LEU A 153 8.65 -11.60 -15.68
N ARG A 154 9.34 -12.16 -16.68
CA ARG A 154 8.94 -12.09 -18.09
C ARG A 154 7.61 -12.79 -18.33
N GLU A 155 7.43 -13.98 -17.77
CA GLU A 155 6.15 -14.71 -17.84
C GLU A 155 5.01 -13.91 -17.20
N VAL A 156 5.26 -13.29 -16.05
CA VAL A 156 4.27 -12.40 -15.40
C VAL A 156 3.98 -11.17 -16.28
N SER A 157 4.95 -10.68 -17.04
CA SER A 157 4.77 -9.50 -17.90
C SER A 157 3.82 -9.75 -19.06
N GLU A 158 3.70 -10.99 -19.54
CA GLU A 158 2.79 -11.36 -20.64
C GLU A 158 1.33 -11.16 -20.24
N SER A 159 0.98 -11.54 -19.00
CA SER A 159 -0.37 -11.40 -18.46
C SER A 159 -0.58 -10.10 -17.66
N SER A 160 0.49 -9.56 -17.08
CA SER A 160 0.41 -8.50 -16.07
C SER A 160 1.63 -7.57 -16.03
N PRO A 161 1.83 -6.73 -17.06
CA PRO A 161 2.96 -5.79 -17.10
C PRO A 161 3.05 -4.85 -15.89
N SER A 162 1.91 -4.47 -15.32
CA SER A 162 1.84 -3.56 -14.17
C SER A 162 2.21 -4.22 -12.83
N ASN A 163 1.94 -5.52 -12.67
CA ASN A 163 2.42 -6.26 -11.50
C ASN A 163 3.90 -6.56 -11.61
N THR A 164 4.42 -6.76 -12.83
CA THR A 164 5.85 -7.00 -13.05
C THR A 164 6.73 -5.88 -12.47
N GLU A 165 6.40 -4.60 -12.71
CA GLU A 165 7.16 -3.48 -12.13
C GLU A 165 7.15 -3.50 -10.59
N ARG A 166 6.01 -3.86 -10.00
CA ARG A 166 5.89 -3.97 -8.54
C ARG A 166 6.71 -5.12 -8.01
N LEU A 167 6.66 -6.29 -8.65
CA LEU A 167 7.42 -7.46 -8.24
C LEU A 167 8.92 -7.23 -8.32
N VAL A 168 9.41 -6.51 -9.36
CA VAL A 168 10.81 -6.07 -9.40
C VAL A 168 11.16 -5.22 -8.17
N SER A 169 10.31 -4.25 -7.82
CA SER A 169 10.56 -3.42 -6.63
C SER A 169 10.55 -4.23 -5.33
N VAL A 170 9.65 -5.21 -5.21
CA VAL A 170 9.58 -6.11 -4.05
C VAL A 170 10.84 -6.98 -3.98
N LEU A 171 11.27 -7.57 -5.11
CA LEU A 171 12.47 -8.39 -5.20
C LEU A 171 13.73 -7.61 -4.84
N HIS A 172 13.87 -6.36 -5.28
CA HIS A 172 15.02 -5.54 -4.88
C HIS A 172 15.08 -5.39 -3.36
N LYS A 173 13.97 -4.97 -2.73
CA LYS A 173 13.93 -4.81 -1.27
C LYS A 173 14.17 -6.12 -0.52
N PHE A 174 13.67 -7.24 -1.05
CA PHE A 174 13.87 -8.55 -0.46
C PHE A 174 15.34 -8.96 -0.52
N TYR A 175 15.97 -8.86 -1.69
CA TYR A 175 17.37 -9.23 -1.85
C TYR A 175 18.34 -8.26 -1.18
N ASP A 176 18.03 -6.96 -1.13
CA ASP A 176 18.80 -5.99 -0.34
C ASP A 176 18.78 -6.39 1.14
N TRP A 177 17.61 -6.77 1.67
CA TRP A 177 17.50 -7.29 3.03
C TRP A 177 18.27 -8.60 3.25
N LEU A 178 18.24 -9.53 2.29
CA LEU A 178 19.02 -10.78 2.37
C LEU A 178 20.52 -10.52 2.47
N ILE A 179 21.03 -9.49 1.80
CA ILE A 179 22.43 -9.08 1.85
C ILE A 179 22.74 -8.40 3.19
N ASP A 180 21.86 -7.50 3.64
CA ASP A 180 22.01 -6.80 4.92
C ASP A 180 22.05 -7.77 6.11
N GLU A 181 21.22 -8.81 6.09
CA GLU A 181 21.21 -9.89 7.09
C GLU A 181 22.32 -10.93 6.88
N GLN A 182 23.15 -10.76 5.86
CA GLN A 182 24.23 -11.68 5.46
C GLN A 182 23.73 -13.10 5.16
N ILE A 183 22.46 -13.25 4.75
CA ILE A 183 21.87 -14.52 4.33
C ILE A 183 22.42 -14.91 2.95
N LEU A 184 22.59 -13.93 2.06
CA LEU A 184 23.27 -14.10 0.77
C LEU A 184 24.46 -13.15 0.67
N GLU A 185 25.43 -13.52 -0.16
CA GLU A 185 26.57 -12.65 -0.51
C GLU A 185 26.34 -11.86 -1.80
N ILE A 186 25.50 -12.40 -2.71
CA ILE A 186 25.25 -11.83 -4.04
C ILE A 186 23.76 -11.54 -4.19
N ASN A 187 23.46 -10.31 -4.61
CA ASN A 187 22.09 -9.90 -4.92
C ASN A 187 21.70 -10.32 -6.34
N ALA A 188 20.96 -11.43 -6.46
CA ALA A 188 20.49 -11.93 -7.76
C ALA A 188 19.48 -10.99 -8.47
N ALA A 189 18.88 -10.03 -7.75
CA ALA A 189 17.93 -9.08 -8.31
C ALA A 189 18.59 -7.77 -8.79
N ALA A 190 19.85 -7.48 -8.44
CA ALA A 190 20.49 -6.18 -8.63
C ALA A 190 20.47 -5.68 -10.10
N GLY A 191 20.66 -6.57 -11.08
CA GLY A 191 20.68 -6.23 -12.51
C GLY A 191 19.30 -6.13 -13.17
N ILE A 192 18.22 -6.43 -12.44
CA ILE A 192 16.87 -6.54 -12.97
C ILE A 192 16.22 -5.14 -12.98
N THR A 193 15.57 -4.80 -14.08
CA THR A 193 14.77 -3.58 -14.15
C THR A 193 13.44 -3.93 -14.79
N ALA A 194 12.37 -3.26 -14.37
CA ALA A 194 11.03 -3.49 -14.91
C ALA A 194 11.02 -3.45 -16.44
N LYS A 195 11.70 -2.47 -17.05
CA LYS A 195 11.83 -2.33 -18.50
C LYS A 195 12.46 -3.56 -19.16
N LYS A 196 13.53 -4.12 -18.58
CA LYS A 196 14.26 -5.29 -19.14
C LYS A 196 13.46 -6.59 -19.07
N VAL A 197 12.45 -6.68 -18.21
CA VAL A 197 11.61 -7.87 -18.03
C VAL A 197 10.18 -7.69 -18.54
N GLY A 198 9.94 -6.69 -19.40
CA GLY A 198 8.62 -6.46 -20.01
C GLY A 198 7.62 -5.72 -19.11
N GLY A 199 8.04 -5.31 -17.91
CA GLY A 199 7.25 -4.45 -17.03
C GLY A 199 6.95 -3.11 -17.67
N LYS A 200 5.67 -2.76 -17.74
CA LYS A 200 5.18 -1.48 -18.25
C LYS A 200 4.19 -0.90 -17.25
N LYS A 201 4.44 0.34 -16.82
CA LYS A 201 3.42 1.20 -16.23
C LYS A 201 2.41 1.50 -17.33
N GLY A 202 1.28 0.81 -17.33
CA GLY A 202 0.17 1.15 -18.21
C GLY A 202 -0.26 2.59 -17.92
N LYS A 203 0.17 3.54 -18.75
CA LYS A 203 -0.42 4.88 -18.77
C LYS A 203 -1.82 4.70 -19.35
N ARG A 204 -2.81 4.44 -18.49
CA ARG A 204 -4.20 4.46 -18.93
C ARG A 204 -4.51 5.90 -19.36
N THR A 205 -4.93 6.10 -20.60
CA THR A 205 -5.26 7.39 -21.23
C THR A 205 -6.77 7.57 -21.41
N ARG A 206 -7.57 6.69 -20.81
CA ARG A 206 -9.03 6.64 -21.01
C ARG A 206 -9.72 7.91 -20.50
N VAL A 207 -10.49 8.53 -21.39
CA VAL A 207 -11.36 9.69 -21.17
C VAL A 207 -12.70 9.33 -21.82
N LEU A 208 -13.81 9.52 -21.11
CA LEU A 208 -15.14 9.26 -21.65
C LEU A 208 -15.50 10.35 -22.68
N ASN A 209 -16.05 9.91 -23.81
CA ASN A 209 -16.63 10.82 -24.80
C ASN A 209 -18.08 11.19 -24.44
N ASP A 210 -18.67 12.12 -25.17
CA ASP A 210 -20.00 12.67 -24.89
C ASP A 210 -21.10 11.59 -24.94
N ASN A 211 -21.02 10.64 -25.88
CA ASN A 211 -21.96 9.51 -25.95
C ASN A 211 -21.85 8.61 -24.73
N GLU A 212 -20.64 8.36 -24.24
CA GLU A 212 -20.42 7.52 -23.06
C GLU A 212 -20.88 8.20 -21.78
N ILE A 213 -20.74 9.52 -21.67
CA ILE A 213 -21.32 10.32 -20.59
C ILE A 213 -22.84 10.24 -20.64
N ARG A 214 -23.46 10.37 -21.83
CA ARG A 214 -24.91 10.18 -22.02
C ARG A 214 -25.37 8.80 -21.58
N ILE A 215 -24.67 7.74 -22.00
CA ILE A 215 -24.98 6.36 -21.60
C ILE A 215 -24.87 6.20 -20.08
N LEU A 216 -23.82 6.76 -19.47
CA LEU A 216 -23.68 6.76 -18.01
C LEU A 216 -24.87 7.46 -17.35
N TRP A 217 -25.28 8.63 -17.85
CA TRP A 217 -26.44 9.35 -17.31
C TRP A 217 -27.73 8.56 -17.43
N ARG A 218 -27.99 7.96 -18.58
CA ARG A 218 -29.16 7.09 -18.76
C ARG A 218 -29.14 5.90 -17.82
N TYR A 219 -28.00 5.24 -17.65
CA TYR A 219 -27.86 4.18 -16.65
C TYR A 219 -28.19 4.66 -15.24
N LEU A 220 -27.73 5.86 -14.87
CA LEU A 220 -28.00 6.43 -13.55
C LEU A 220 -29.50 6.63 -13.30
N HIS A 221 -30.28 6.99 -14.32
CA HIS A 221 -31.72 7.21 -14.21
C HIS A 221 -32.57 5.94 -14.40
N GLU A 222 -32.22 5.09 -15.37
CA GLU A 222 -33.05 3.97 -15.82
C GLU A 222 -32.73 2.65 -15.09
N SER A 223 -31.59 2.54 -14.40
CA SER A 223 -31.20 1.31 -13.69
C SER A 223 -31.65 1.30 -12.22
N LYS A 224 -31.54 0.12 -11.58
CA LYS A 224 -31.81 -0.08 -10.15
C LYS A 224 -30.64 0.37 -9.23
N ILE A 225 -29.76 1.25 -9.71
CA ILE A 225 -28.68 1.80 -8.88
C ILE A 225 -29.31 2.63 -7.74
N THR A 226 -28.74 2.55 -6.55
CA THR A 226 -29.24 3.33 -5.40
C THR A 226 -28.98 4.82 -5.62
N GLU A 227 -29.86 5.68 -5.08
CA GLU A 227 -29.75 7.14 -5.19
C GLU A 227 -28.40 7.66 -4.70
N LYS A 228 -27.95 7.15 -3.55
CA LYS A 228 -26.64 7.45 -2.98
C LYS A 228 -25.51 7.24 -3.98
N ASN A 229 -25.54 6.13 -4.72
CA ASN A 229 -24.52 5.79 -5.70
C ASN A 229 -24.62 6.66 -6.95
N ARG A 230 -25.85 7.06 -7.32
CA ARG A 230 -26.08 8.06 -8.37
C ARG A 230 -25.41 9.38 -8.02
N ILE A 231 -25.66 9.90 -6.81
CA ILE A 231 -25.06 11.15 -6.33
C ILE A 231 -23.52 11.05 -6.31
N TYR A 232 -22.98 9.95 -5.78
CA TYR A 232 -21.54 9.72 -5.73
C TYR A 232 -20.86 9.78 -7.11
N ILE A 233 -21.47 9.15 -8.13
CA ILE A 233 -20.95 9.16 -9.51
C ILE A 233 -21.05 10.56 -10.11
N LYS A 234 -22.19 11.26 -9.93
CA LYS A 234 -22.38 12.65 -10.40
C LYS A 234 -21.31 13.58 -9.80
N LEU A 235 -21.09 13.50 -8.49
CA LEU A 235 -20.06 14.31 -7.80
C LEU A 235 -18.63 13.97 -8.25
N LEU A 236 -18.32 12.69 -8.54
CA LEU A 236 -17.01 12.31 -9.05
C LEU A 236 -16.69 12.93 -10.40
N LEU A 237 -17.67 12.95 -11.32
CA LEU A 237 -17.48 13.57 -12.63
C LEU A 237 -17.48 15.10 -12.54
N LEU A 238 -18.32 15.69 -11.69
CA LEU A 238 -18.40 17.14 -11.53
C LEU A 238 -17.14 17.72 -10.87
N LEU A 239 -16.76 17.17 -9.71
CA LEU A 239 -15.71 17.76 -8.85
C LEU A 239 -14.31 17.26 -9.19
N GLY A 240 -14.16 16.16 -9.93
CA GLY A 240 -12.85 15.58 -10.27
C GLY A 240 -12.07 15.04 -9.06
N GLY A 241 -12.75 14.80 -7.94
CA GLY A 241 -12.15 14.22 -6.74
C GLY A 241 -11.66 12.79 -6.96
N ARG A 242 -10.70 12.32 -6.16
CA ARG A 242 -10.41 10.88 -6.14
C ARG A 242 -11.57 10.15 -5.48
N LYS A 243 -11.89 8.96 -5.96
CA LYS A 243 -12.88 8.05 -5.33
C LYS A 243 -12.70 7.91 -3.81
N GLY A 244 -11.45 7.72 -3.37
CA GLY A 244 -11.13 7.58 -1.95
C GLY A 244 -11.31 8.87 -1.15
N GLU A 245 -11.23 10.04 -1.78
CA GLU A 245 -11.49 11.33 -1.12
C GLU A 245 -12.98 11.48 -0.80
N LEU A 246 -13.88 11.12 -1.74
CA LEU A 246 -15.33 11.15 -1.50
C LEU A 246 -15.82 10.03 -0.58
N ILE A 247 -15.27 8.81 -0.70
CA ILE A 247 -15.64 7.69 0.17
C ILE A 247 -15.35 8.00 1.65
N GLN A 248 -14.20 8.63 1.91
CA GLN A 248 -13.78 8.99 3.26
C GLN A 248 -14.26 10.40 3.67
N ALA A 249 -15.07 11.07 2.85
CA ALA A 249 -15.54 12.40 3.18
C ALA A 249 -16.58 12.32 4.29
N GLU A 250 -16.30 12.99 5.41
CA GLU A 250 -17.25 13.24 6.48
C GLU A 250 -18.10 14.46 6.18
N LYS A 251 -19.31 14.50 6.74
CA LYS A 251 -20.24 15.61 6.53
C LYS A 251 -19.63 16.97 6.90
N HIS A 252 -18.86 17.00 7.98
CA HIS A 252 -18.22 18.22 8.49
C HIS A 252 -17.08 18.74 7.59
N HIS A 253 -16.61 17.96 6.61
CA HIS A 253 -15.66 18.44 5.61
C HIS A 253 -16.29 19.40 4.59
N PHE A 254 -17.63 19.48 4.55
CA PHE A 254 -18.37 20.34 3.65
C PHE A 254 -18.96 21.50 4.43
N ASP A 255 -18.42 22.69 4.22
CA ASP A 255 -19.02 23.93 4.67
C ASP A 255 -19.93 24.44 3.55
N LEU A 256 -21.23 24.12 3.66
CA LEU A 256 -22.21 24.50 2.65
C LEU A 256 -22.53 26.00 2.69
N GLN A 257 -22.27 26.69 3.81
CA GLN A 257 -22.47 28.13 3.91
C GLN A 257 -21.41 28.90 3.12
N SER A 258 -20.14 28.51 3.25
CA SER A 258 -19.05 29.07 2.46
C SER A 258 -18.89 28.41 1.08
N ALA A 259 -19.77 27.47 0.73
CA ALA A 259 -19.75 26.69 -0.49
C ALA A 259 -18.37 26.05 -0.73
N MET A 260 -17.88 25.29 0.26
CA MET A 260 -16.52 24.75 0.27
C MET A 260 -16.49 23.29 0.70
N TRP A 261 -15.70 22.49 -0.02
CA TRP A 261 -15.30 21.15 0.41
C TRP A 261 -13.81 21.12 0.73
N THR A 262 -13.48 20.81 1.97
CA THR A 262 -12.11 20.67 2.45
C THR A 262 -11.75 19.19 2.55
N VAL A 263 -10.83 18.72 1.72
CA VAL A 263 -10.29 17.35 1.82
C VAL A 263 -9.12 17.35 2.81
N PRO A 264 -9.23 16.63 3.95
CA PRO A 264 -8.17 16.59 4.95
C PRO A 264 -6.89 15.92 4.44
N ILE A 265 -5.78 16.22 5.11
CA ILE A 265 -4.44 15.72 4.76
C ILE A 265 -4.40 14.19 4.90
N GLU A 266 -5.04 13.66 5.93
CA GLU A 266 -5.04 12.25 6.33
C GLU A 266 -5.65 11.36 5.24
N ILE A 267 -6.69 11.86 4.58
CA ILE A 267 -7.43 11.16 3.52
C ILE A 267 -6.71 11.28 2.17
N ARG A 268 -5.84 12.28 2.01
CA ARG A 268 -5.12 12.53 0.77
C ARG A 268 -4.05 11.46 0.56
N LYS A 269 -4.04 10.83 -0.63
CA LYS A 269 -3.05 9.80 -1.01
C LYS A 269 -1.58 10.25 -0.83
N GLN A 270 -1.31 11.55 -0.91
CA GLN A 270 0.00 12.17 -0.75
C GLN A 270 0.04 13.21 0.39
N GLY A 271 -0.93 13.18 1.32
CA GLY A 271 -1.08 14.20 2.36
C GLY A 271 0.18 14.49 3.15
N GLU A 272 0.80 13.45 3.72
CA GLU A 272 2.04 13.54 4.51
C GLU A 272 3.21 14.21 3.77
N LYS A 273 3.24 14.13 2.44
CA LYS A 273 4.32 14.74 1.63
C LYS A 273 4.06 16.20 1.27
N ILE A 274 2.80 16.63 1.32
CA ILE A 274 2.38 17.95 0.82
C ILE A 274 1.99 18.87 1.97
N GLY A 275 1.53 18.34 3.11
CA GLY A 275 1.30 19.10 4.33
C GLY A 275 0.12 20.08 4.29
N ALA A 276 -0.75 20.00 3.27
CA ALA A 276 -1.89 20.90 3.12
C ALA A 276 -3.16 20.17 2.65
N PRO A 277 -4.35 20.59 3.14
CA PRO A 277 -5.64 20.09 2.66
C PRO A 277 -5.88 20.51 1.21
N ILE A 278 -6.86 19.89 0.55
CA ILE A 278 -7.32 20.33 -0.77
C ILE A 278 -8.64 21.08 -0.56
N MET A 279 -8.66 22.36 -0.94
CA MET A 279 -9.87 23.17 -0.94
C MET A 279 -10.55 23.05 -2.31
N ARG A 280 -11.85 22.75 -2.33
CA ARG A 280 -12.66 22.68 -3.55
C ARG A 280 -13.89 23.55 -3.38
N PRO A 281 -13.99 24.69 -4.09
CA PRO A 281 -15.21 25.47 -4.07
C PRO A 281 -16.35 24.67 -4.70
N LEU A 282 -17.54 24.80 -4.13
CA LEU A 282 -18.74 24.13 -4.57
C LEU A 282 -19.61 25.10 -5.36
N ILE A 283 -20.18 24.59 -6.45
CA ILE A 283 -21.23 25.27 -7.20
C ILE A 283 -22.60 24.77 -6.71
N LYS A 284 -23.65 25.55 -6.94
CA LYS A 284 -25.01 25.25 -6.45
C LYS A 284 -25.47 23.80 -6.75
N PRO A 285 -25.31 23.25 -7.97
CA PRO A 285 -25.69 21.86 -8.24
C PRO A 285 -24.90 20.81 -7.44
N ALA A 286 -23.64 21.10 -7.08
CA ALA A 286 -22.85 20.23 -6.23
C ALA A 286 -23.38 20.25 -4.78
N ILE A 287 -23.76 21.44 -4.29
CA ILE A 287 -24.34 21.63 -2.95
C ILE A 287 -25.64 20.83 -2.82
N GLU A 288 -26.56 20.96 -3.79
CA GLU A 288 -27.84 20.24 -3.80
C GLU A 288 -27.64 18.71 -3.73
N LEU A 289 -26.68 18.18 -4.51
CA LEU A 289 -26.31 16.77 -4.47
C LEU A 289 -25.72 16.35 -3.11
N ILE A 290 -24.88 17.19 -2.51
CA ILE A 290 -24.26 16.93 -1.21
C ILE A 290 -25.33 16.95 -0.10
N GLU A 291 -26.24 17.91 -0.11
CA GLU A 291 -27.36 18.00 0.85
C GLU A 291 -28.23 16.75 0.80
N LEU A 292 -28.60 16.31 -0.42
CA LEU A 292 -29.36 15.07 -0.59
C LEU A 292 -28.60 13.86 -0.03
N ALA A 293 -27.30 13.75 -0.31
CA ALA A 293 -26.48 12.68 0.27
C ALA A 293 -26.38 12.77 1.80
N MET A 294 -26.30 13.97 2.38
CA MET A 294 -26.27 14.18 3.83
C MET A 294 -27.57 13.71 4.50
N GLN A 295 -28.73 14.04 3.92
CA GLN A 295 -30.06 13.64 4.42
C GLN A 295 -30.26 12.13 4.38
N MET A 296 -29.72 11.47 3.34
CA MET A 296 -29.80 10.02 3.19
C MET A 296 -28.84 9.25 4.09
N SER A 297 -27.70 9.86 4.47
CA SER A 297 -26.70 9.21 5.30
C SER A 297 -27.02 9.36 6.79
N LYS A 298 -27.10 8.24 7.51
CA LYS A 298 -27.20 8.24 8.99
C LYS A 298 -25.84 8.18 9.70
N SER A 299 -24.74 8.11 8.95
CA SER A 299 -23.37 8.07 9.48
C SER A 299 -22.74 9.47 9.52
N THR A 300 -21.59 9.60 10.17
CA THR A 300 -20.67 10.75 10.05
C THR A 300 -20.16 10.92 8.63
N TYR A 301 -20.00 9.82 7.89
CA TYR A 301 -19.57 9.84 6.49
C TYR A 301 -20.69 10.23 5.53
N LEU A 302 -20.35 10.94 4.46
CA LEU A 302 -21.28 11.26 3.38
C LEU A 302 -21.68 9.99 2.60
N PHE A 303 -20.73 9.06 2.41
CA PHE A 303 -20.95 7.81 1.68
C PHE A 303 -20.53 6.55 2.47
N PRO A 304 -21.29 6.11 3.49
CA PRO A 304 -20.94 4.92 4.31
C PRO A 304 -21.02 3.56 3.57
N ALA A 305 -20.52 2.47 4.14
CA ALA A 305 -20.86 1.12 3.68
C ALA A 305 -22.32 0.79 4.02
N ASN A 306 -23.06 0.12 3.12
CA ASN A 306 -24.36 -0.55 3.33
C ASN A 306 -25.04 -0.37 4.71
N GLY A 307 -25.57 0.84 4.99
CA GLY A 307 -26.37 1.11 6.19
C GLY A 307 -25.64 1.09 7.54
N GLN A 308 -24.31 1.02 7.56
CA GLN A 308 -23.49 0.98 8.77
C GLN A 308 -22.79 2.32 9.04
N GLU A 309 -22.28 2.50 10.26
CA GLU A 309 -21.44 3.66 10.63
C GLU A 309 -20.05 3.62 9.96
N GLU A 310 -19.67 2.48 9.38
CA GLU A 310 -18.34 2.25 8.82
C GLU A 310 -18.15 2.75 7.38
N LEU A 311 -16.88 3.02 7.04
CA LEU A 311 -16.43 3.43 5.71
C LEU A 311 -16.76 2.39 4.63
N ALA A 312 -17.23 2.85 3.46
CA ALA A 312 -17.47 1.97 2.32
C ALA A 312 -16.20 1.19 1.94
N THR A 313 -16.27 -0.14 2.00
CA THR A 313 -15.16 -1.01 1.59
C THR A 313 -15.02 -1.02 0.07
N ASN A 314 -13.78 -1.21 -0.39
CA ASN A 314 -13.29 -0.97 -1.77
C ASN A 314 -14.00 -1.75 -2.91
N GLY A 315 -14.97 -2.63 -2.63
CA GLY A 315 -15.62 -3.49 -3.63
C GLY A 315 -16.69 -2.79 -4.49
N PHE A 316 -17.32 -1.74 -3.96
CA PHE A 316 -18.43 -1.06 -4.64
C PHE A 316 -17.99 -0.28 -5.91
N ASP A 317 -16.86 0.42 -5.84
CA ASP A 317 -16.33 1.19 -6.97
C ASP A 317 -15.91 0.36 -8.19
N THR A 318 -15.62 -0.93 -7.99
CA THR A 318 -15.09 -1.79 -9.06
C THR A 318 -16.18 -2.40 -9.92
N THR A 319 -17.42 -2.48 -9.43
CA THR A 319 -18.52 -3.13 -10.14
C THR A 319 -19.33 -2.17 -11.00
N ILE A 320 -19.48 -0.90 -10.61
CA ILE A 320 -20.28 0.09 -11.35
C ILE A 320 -19.86 0.21 -12.82
N PRO A 321 -18.57 0.38 -13.18
CA PRO A 321 -18.21 0.53 -14.59
C PRO A 321 -18.62 -0.68 -15.43
N ASN A 322 -18.45 -1.89 -14.89
CA ASN A 322 -18.91 -3.12 -15.56
C ASN A 322 -20.43 -3.19 -15.64
N ASN A 323 -21.17 -2.76 -14.62
CA ASN A 323 -22.63 -2.75 -14.64
C ASN A 323 -23.17 -1.77 -15.69
N VAL A 324 -22.55 -0.58 -15.83
CA VAL A 324 -22.87 0.40 -16.88
C VAL A 324 -22.66 -0.22 -18.26
N LYS A 325 -21.52 -0.91 -18.48
CA LYS A 325 -21.25 -1.61 -19.74
C LYS A 325 -22.29 -2.70 -20.05
N ILE A 326 -22.60 -3.55 -19.06
CA ILE A 326 -23.57 -4.65 -19.23
C ILE A 326 -24.96 -4.07 -19.52
N TRP A 327 -25.35 -3.02 -18.82
CA TRP A 327 -26.61 -2.33 -19.06
C TRP A 327 -26.65 -1.69 -20.45
N ALA A 328 -25.60 -0.97 -20.87
CA ALA A 328 -25.52 -0.37 -22.21
C ALA A 328 -25.66 -1.43 -23.31
N ARG A 329 -25.01 -2.58 -23.16
CA ARG A 329 -25.14 -3.70 -24.10
C ARG A 329 -26.55 -4.26 -24.14
N ARG A 330 -27.18 -4.50 -22.98
CA ARG A 330 -28.50 -5.15 -22.89
C ARG A 330 -29.66 -4.21 -23.26
N SER A 331 -29.57 -2.95 -22.86
CA SER A 331 -30.66 -1.97 -23.01
C SER A 331 -30.53 -1.13 -24.28
N LEU A 332 -29.30 -0.91 -24.77
CA LEU A 332 -29.03 -0.03 -25.92
C LEU A 332 -28.36 -0.75 -27.09
N GLY A 333 -27.91 -2.00 -26.93
CA GLY A 333 -27.12 -2.70 -27.95
C GLY A 333 -25.71 -2.10 -28.16
N ILE A 334 -25.23 -1.27 -27.24
CA ILE A 334 -23.95 -0.56 -27.37
C ILE A 334 -22.86 -1.25 -26.54
N GLU A 335 -21.77 -1.66 -27.19
CA GLU A 335 -20.59 -2.19 -26.51
C GLU A 335 -19.66 -1.04 -26.12
N MET A 336 -19.55 -0.76 -24.82
CA MET A 336 -18.67 0.28 -24.30
C MET A 336 -17.26 -0.26 -24.03
N GLU A 337 -16.24 0.56 -24.32
CA GLU A 337 -14.86 0.24 -23.93
C GLU A 337 -14.71 0.13 -22.40
N HIS A 338 -13.70 -0.63 -21.94
CA HIS A 338 -13.39 -0.69 -20.52
C HIS A 338 -13.04 0.71 -19.96
N TRP A 339 -13.59 1.02 -18.81
CA TRP A 339 -13.30 2.23 -18.05
C TRP A 339 -13.41 1.95 -16.55
N SER A 340 -12.93 2.88 -15.74
CA SER A 340 -12.93 2.81 -14.28
C SER A 340 -13.40 4.13 -13.68
N MET A 341 -13.80 4.13 -12.40
CA MET A 341 -14.21 5.38 -11.71
C MET A 341 -13.13 6.47 -11.76
N HIS A 342 -11.84 6.12 -11.88
CA HIS A 342 -10.77 7.10 -12.02
C HIS A 342 -10.80 7.85 -13.37
N ASP A 343 -11.40 7.25 -14.39
CA ASP A 343 -11.52 7.85 -15.71
C ASP A 343 -12.57 8.97 -15.73
N LEU A 344 -13.51 9.04 -14.77
CA LEU A 344 -14.39 10.21 -14.58
C LEU A 344 -13.58 11.46 -14.21
N ARG A 345 -12.68 11.32 -13.23
CA ARG A 345 -11.75 12.39 -12.86
C ARG A 345 -10.84 12.81 -14.02
N ARG A 346 -10.36 11.85 -14.82
CA ARG A 346 -9.56 12.17 -16.01
C ARG A 346 -10.36 12.85 -17.09
N THR A 347 -11.62 12.45 -17.25
CA THR A 347 -12.56 13.09 -18.18
C THR A 347 -12.74 14.55 -17.79
N MET A 348 -13.10 14.82 -16.54
CA MET A 348 -13.20 16.17 -15.99
C MET A 348 -11.91 16.97 -16.19
N ARG A 349 -10.75 16.47 -15.74
CA ARG A 349 -9.46 17.17 -15.94
C ARG A 349 -9.23 17.48 -17.42
N THR A 350 -9.39 16.48 -18.30
CA THR A 350 -9.09 16.66 -19.73
C THR A 350 -9.94 17.79 -20.31
N ARG A 351 -11.23 17.84 -19.98
CA ARG A 351 -12.18 18.89 -20.42
C ARG A 351 -11.84 20.26 -19.82
N MET A 352 -11.36 20.32 -18.58
CA MET A 352 -10.92 21.57 -17.95
C MET A 352 -9.82 22.30 -18.72
N SER A 353 -9.04 21.60 -19.55
CA SER A 353 -7.99 22.23 -20.37
C SER A 353 -8.54 23.25 -21.38
N ALA A 354 -9.83 23.15 -21.75
CA ALA A 354 -10.51 24.11 -22.63
C ALA A 354 -11.24 25.22 -21.86
N ILE A 355 -11.31 25.13 -20.52
CA ILE A 355 -12.11 26.01 -19.65
C ILE A 355 -11.20 26.93 -18.82
N THR A 356 -10.08 26.40 -18.34
CA THR A 356 -9.19 27.12 -17.42
C THR A 356 -7.73 26.77 -17.68
N THR A 357 -6.83 27.45 -16.98
CA THR A 357 -5.39 27.23 -17.10
C THR A 357 -4.99 25.85 -16.56
N GLN A 358 -3.84 25.35 -17.01
CA GLN A 358 -3.29 24.11 -16.49
C GLN A 358 -3.08 24.17 -14.96
N GLU A 359 -2.63 25.30 -14.42
CA GLU A 359 -2.40 25.43 -12.97
C GLU A 359 -3.70 25.22 -12.18
N VAL A 360 -4.78 25.90 -12.57
CA VAL A 360 -6.09 25.78 -11.93
C VAL A 360 -6.61 24.34 -12.06
N ALA A 361 -6.58 23.76 -13.26
CA ALA A 361 -7.07 22.40 -13.51
C ALA A 361 -6.31 21.34 -12.69
N GLU A 362 -5.00 21.48 -12.51
CA GLU A 362 -4.19 20.58 -11.69
C GLU A 362 -4.50 20.72 -10.18
N LEU A 363 -4.75 21.94 -9.72
CA LEU A 363 -5.16 22.21 -8.34
C LEU A 363 -6.57 21.68 -8.03
N MET A 364 -7.54 21.77 -8.95
CA MET A 364 -8.90 21.21 -8.79
C MET A 364 -8.87 19.71 -8.51
N ILE A 365 -7.97 19.00 -9.19
CA ILE A 365 -7.77 17.58 -8.95
C ILE A 365 -6.83 17.31 -7.74
N GLY A 366 -6.32 18.35 -7.07
CA GLY A 366 -5.53 18.22 -5.85
C GLY A 366 -4.09 17.78 -6.10
N HIS A 367 -3.53 18.10 -7.26
CA HIS A 367 -2.09 18.10 -7.45
C HIS A 367 -1.48 19.33 -6.78
N SER A 368 -0.28 19.18 -6.23
CA SER A 368 0.45 20.30 -5.64
C SER A 368 1.20 21.07 -6.72
N LYS A 369 1.39 22.38 -6.48
CA LYS A 369 2.37 23.18 -7.19
C LYS A 369 3.76 22.56 -7.01
N LYS A 370 4.65 22.75 -7.99
CA LYS A 370 5.98 22.14 -8.02
C LYS A 370 7.05 23.22 -8.11
N GLY A 371 8.23 22.93 -7.57
CA GLY A 371 9.38 23.82 -7.67
C GLY A 371 9.13 25.16 -6.96
N LEU A 372 9.60 26.25 -7.58
CA LEU A 372 9.52 27.60 -7.02
C LEU A 372 8.07 28.06 -6.79
N ASP A 373 7.12 27.63 -7.62
CA ASP A 373 5.71 28.00 -7.48
C ASP A 373 5.11 27.53 -6.16
N ALA A 374 5.58 26.42 -5.60
CA ALA A 374 5.11 25.94 -4.29
C ALA A 374 5.55 26.85 -3.13
N ILE A 375 6.61 27.62 -3.31
CA ILE A 375 7.16 28.54 -2.31
C ILE A 375 6.55 29.93 -2.50
N TYR A 376 6.57 30.44 -3.73
CA TYR A 376 6.23 31.84 -4.01
C TYR A 376 4.77 32.08 -4.40
N ASN A 377 4.07 31.09 -4.96
CA ASN A 377 2.68 31.26 -5.38
C ASN A 377 1.72 30.56 -4.41
N GLN A 378 1.33 31.26 -3.34
CA GLN A 378 0.35 30.77 -2.34
C GLN A 378 -1.11 31.03 -2.74
N TYR A 379 -1.37 31.64 -3.90
CA TYR A 379 -2.73 31.90 -4.36
C TYR A 379 -3.48 30.60 -4.66
N GLN A 380 -4.70 30.47 -4.14
CA GLN A 380 -5.48 29.23 -4.15
C GLN A 380 -6.40 29.09 -5.36
N TYR A 381 -6.62 30.16 -6.14
CA TYR A 381 -7.48 30.18 -7.33
C TYR A 381 -8.93 29.72 -7.11
N LEU A 382 -9.51 29.99 -5.93
CA LEU A 382 -10.84 29.48 -5.58
C LEU A 382 -11.95 30.04 -6.50
N ASP A 383 -11.84 31.29 -6.93
CA ASP A 383 -12.86 31.90 -7.79
C ASP A 383 -12.76 31.37 -9.23
N GLU A 384 -11.55 31.16 -9.74
CA GLU A 384 -11.30 30.54 -11.04
C GLU A 384 -11.75 29.08 -11.05
N MET A 385 -11.53 28.35 -9.96
CA MET A 385 -12.05 26.99 -9.81
C MET A 385 -13.57 26.97 -9.82
N ARG A 386 -14.22 27.90 -9.10
CA ARG A 386 -15.69 28.00 -9.06
C ARG A 386 -16.26 28.27 -10.45
N HIS A 387 -15.71 29.27 -11.14
CA HIS A 387 -16.07 29.56 -12.53
C HIS A 387 -15.87 28.36 -13.46
N ALA A 388 -14.74 27.66 -13.34
CA ALA A 388 -14.47 26.48 -14.15
C ALA A 388 -15.45 25.33 -13.87
N TYR A 389 -15.86 25.14 -12.61
CA TYR A 389 -16.91 24.18 -12.25
C TYR A 389 -18.27 24.55 -12.87
N ASP A 390 -18.66 25.83 -12.84
CA ASP A 390 -19.93 26.30 -13.43
C ASP A 390 -19.95 26.07 -14.95
N VAL A 391 -18.88 26.43 -15.66
CA VAL A 391 -18.77 26.20 -17.12
C VAL A 391 -18.78 24.70 -17.44
N TRP A 392 -18.07 23.89 -16.64
CA TRP A 392 -18.08 22.43 -16.81
C TRP A 392 -19.46 21.83 -16.58
N TYR A 393 -20.19 22.31 -15.58
CA TYR A 393 -21.57 21.89 -15.34
C TYR A 393 -22.48 22.20 -16.53
N GLN A 394 -22.41 23.40 -17.11
CA GLN A 394 -23.18 23.77 -18.30
C GLN A 394 -22.85 22.89 -19.51
N GLN A 395 -21.57 22.55 -19.71
CA GLN A 395 -21.16 21.59 -20.74
C GLN A 395 -21.73 20.19 -20.49
N LEU A 396 -21.73 19.73 -19.25
CA LEU A 396 -22.35 18.45 -18.89
C LEU A 396 -23.85 18.47 -19.20
N GLU A 397 -24.58 19.51 -18.81
CA GLU A 397 -26.00 19.65 -19.16
C GLU A 397 -26.24 19.61 -20.66
N THR A 398 -25.41 20.30 -21.45
CA THR A 398 -25.50 20.28 -22.92
C THR A 398 -25.22 18.87 -23.49
N ILE A 399 -24.29 18.12 -22.90
CA ILE A 399 -23.99 16.75 -23.30
C ILE A 399 -25.19 15.83 -23.00
N ILE A 400 -25.84 16.01 -21.85
CA ILE A 400 -26.93 15.15 -21.37
C ILE A 400 -28.25 15.46 -22.08
N GLU A 401 -28.53 16.75 -22.31
CA GLU A 401 -29.72 17.27 -22.98
C GLU A 401 -29.33 18.05 -24.25
N PRO A 402 -28.89 17.38 -25.34
CA PRO A 402 -28.57 18.07 -26.57
C PRO A 402 -29.85 18.73 -27.13
N THR A 403 -29.78 20.02 -27.41
CA THR A 403 -30.86 20.81 -28.04
C THR A 403 -31.40 20.07 -29.27
N GLY A 404 -32.64 19.57 -29.18
CA GLY A 404 -33.32 18.82 -30.26
C GLY A 404 -33.87 17.45 -29.85
N PHE A 405 -33.47 16.90 -28.70
CA PHE A 405 -34.07 15.70 -28.11
C PHE A 405 -34.31 15.94 -26.61
N PRO A 406 -35.52 16.37 -26.19
CA PRO A 406 -35.82 16.63 -24.80
C PRO A 406 -35.91 15.29 -24.07
N PHE A 407 -34.78 14.87 -23.54
CA PHE A 407 -34.76 13.93 -22.45
C PHE A 407 -34.67 14.78 -21.18
N ASN A 408 -35.74 14.87 -20.39
CA ASN A 408 -35.77 15.66 -19.14
C ASN A 408 -34.86 15.01 -18.07
N TRP A 409 -33.54 15.19 -18.17
CA TRP A 409 -32.52 14.60 -17.29
C TRP A 409 -31.57 15.68 -16.78
N ARG A 410 -32.08 16.61 -15.99
CA ARG A 410 -31.29 17.72 -15.46
C ARG A 410 -30.29 17.27 -14.40
N PHE A 411 -29.14 17.94 -14.36
CA PHE A 411 -28.11 17.67 -13.36
C PHE A 411 -28.54 18.27 -12.01
N GLY A 412 -29.23 17.47 -11.19
CA GLY A 412 -29.74 17.90 -9.87
C GLY A 412 -31.14 17.37 -9.54
N GLN A 413 -31.84 16.81 -10.53
CA GLN A 413 -33.07 16.03 -10.32
C GLN A 413 -32.77 14.53 -10.07
#